data_AF-A0A1W1UKA6-F1
#
_entry.id   AF-A0A1W1UKA6-F1
#
_cell.length_a   1.000
_cell.length_b   1.000
_cell.length_c   1.000
_cell.angle_alpha   90.00
_cell.angle_beta   90.00
_cell.angle_gamma   90.00
#
_symmetry.space_group_name_H-M   'P 1'
#
loop_
_entity.id
_entity.type
_entity.pdbx_description
1 polymer ?
#
loop_
_entity_poly.entity_id
_entity_poly.type
_entity_poly.pdbx_seq_one_letter_code
_entity_poly.pdbx_strand_id
1 'polypeptide(L)'
;MSKLPSSTIPTICTYRRGHGGEGERLFINEFLLPTLAEVTTAPVTVDGYGNILVDAGRADVLFVAHVDTVHLPEEPPKQVVELNDYTLSLVSKNATCLGADDGAGIAVLLYLLSRGVEGQYLFTRCEERGGIGASYFYDNSKAVLNAAKIAIEIDRRGYTDVIYSQGVGDCASLEFATSLADRLGQKMKPSDLGSFTDIATFADIIPECVNLSAGYFNEHTPKETVNLEYVDLLARALELVVWETLPITREAGDFGNYGQYDYYNINRQFSDGDTLTYRQVEDLVKTDPQLVVDILIQLGVTAHDVNTVSEDLYGVSYDDLYNYY
;
A
#
# COMPACT_ATOMS: atom_id res chain seq x y z
N MET A 1 9.57 16.93 19.35
CA MET A 1 10.96 16.55 19.03
C MET A 1 10.92 15.71 17.76
N SER A 2 11.91 15.83 16.85
CA SER A 2 11.97 14.96 15.66
C SER A 2 12.01 13.49 16.10
N LYS A 3 11.09 12.67 15.57
CA LYS A 3 11.04 11.22 15.82
C LYS A 3 11.70 10.51 14.65
N LEU A 4 12.99 10.20 14.77
CA LEU A 4 13.69 9.39 13.78
C LEU A 4 12.96 8.04 13.60
N PRO A 5 12.94 7.45 12.40
CA PRO A 5 12.36 6.13 12.17
C PRO A 5 12.82 5.06 13.16
N SER A 6 14.09 5.07 13.54
CA SER A 6 14.68 4.18 14.55
C SER A 6 14.01 4.26 15.93
N SER A 7 13.34 5.36 16.24
CA SER A 7 12.58 5.55 17.49
C SER A 7 11.10 5.14 17.39
N THR A 8 10.55 5.06 16.17
CA THR A 8 9.12 4.80 15.94
C THR A 8 8.86 3.36 15.49
N ILE A 9 9.69 2.81 14.60
CA ILE A 9 9.54 1.43 14.07
C ILE A 9 9.39 0.39 15.19
N PRO A 10 10.20 0.39 16.27
CA PRO A 10 10.03 -0.59 17.34
C PRO A 10 8.63 -0.59 17.94
N THR A 11 8.00 0.58 18.06
CA THR A 11 6.62 0.69 18.55
C THR A 11 5.62 0.21 17.50
N ILE A 12 5.80 0.60 16.23
CA ILE A 12 4.94 0.19 15.11
C ILE A 12 4.89 -1.35 15.01
N CYS A 13 6.05 -2.01 15.02
CA CYS A 13 6.16 -3.47 14.92
C CYS A 13 5.68 -4.22 16.18
N THR A 14 5.32 -3.52 17.27
CA THR A 14 4.60 -4.18 18.39
C THR A 14 3.15 -4.48 18.04
N TYR A 15 2.55 -3.83 17.04
CA TYR A 15 1.16 -4.06 16.65
C TYR A 15 1.09 -5.11 15.53
N ARG A 16 0.14 -6.03 15.66
CA ARG A 16 -0.22 -6.97 14.58
C ARG A 16 -1.36 -6.38 13.76
N ARG A 17 -1.05 -5.83 12.59
CA ARG A 17 -1.97 -4.96 11.83
C ARG A 17 -2.69 -5.74 10.72
N GLY A 18 -3.22 -6.92 11.03
CA GLY A 18 -4.00 -7.67 10.07
C GLY A 18 -5.25 -6.89 9.67
N HIS A 19 -5.52 -6.74 8.37
CA HIS A 19 -6.62 -5.90 7.89
C HIS A 19 -7.98 -6.29 8.51
N GLY A 20 -8.68 -5.32 9.10
CA GLY A 20 -9.94 -5.51 9.80
C GLY A 20 -9.79 -6.09 11.22
N GLY A 21 -8.57 -6.43 11.63
CA GLY A 21 -8.24 -7.00 12.92
C GLY A 21 -8.19 -5.97 14.05
N GLU A 22 -8.22 -6.46 15.29
CA GLU A 22 -8.13 -5.61 16.47
C GLU A 22 -6.81 -4.82 16.51
N GLY A 23 -5.69 -5.45 16.15
CA GLY A 23 -4.37 -4.80 16.21
C GLY A 23 -4.19 -3.67 15.20
N GLU A 24 -4.78 -3.77 14.00
CA GLU A 24 -4.81 -2.66 13.02
C GLU A 24 -5.62 -1.47 13.58
N ARG A 25 -6.81 -1.74 14.13
CA ARG A 25 -7.65 -0.71 14.76
C ARG A 25 -6.94 -0.02 15.92
N LEU A 26 -6.28 -0.78 16.80
CA LEU A 26 -5.52 -0.22 17.91
C LEU A 26 -4.30 0.58 17.42
N PHE A 27 -3.60 0.08 16.39
CA PHE A 27 -2.50 0.82 15.78
C PHE A 27 -2.96 2.19 15.25
N ILE A 28 -4.06 2.23 14.49
CA ILE A 28 -4.59 3.47 13.93
C ILE A 28 -4.99 4.45 15.05
N ASN A 29 -5.80 3.99 16.01
CA ASN A 29 -6.43 4.86 17.00
C ASN A 29 -5.51 5.24 18.17
N GLU A 30 -4.60 4.35 18.58
CA GLU A 30 -3.75 4.56 19.77
C GLU A 30 -2.33 4.99 19.41
N PHE A 31 -1.89 4.77 18.17
CA PHE A 31 -0.54 5.15 17.72
C PHE A 31 -0.54 6.12 16.54
N LEU A 32 -1.09 5.75 15.38
CA LEU A 32 -0.92 6.51 14.14
C LEU A 32 -1.58 7.89 14.22
N LEU A 33 -2.90 7.96 14.47
CA LEU A 33 -3.62 9.24 14.56
C LEU A 33 -3.09 10.14 15.69
N PRO A 34 -2.82 9.63 16.92
CA PRO A 34 -2.18 10.45 17.95
C PRO A 34 -0.78 10.94 17.56
N THR A 35 0.02 10.11 16.88
CA THR A 35 1.35 10.51 16.42
C THR A 35 1.27 11.57 15.34
N LEU A 36 0.36 11.45 14.38
CA LEU A 36 0.10 12.48 13.36
C LEU A 36 -0.24 13.83 14.00
N ALA A 37 -1.14 13.84 14.99
CA ALA A 37 -1.49 15.05 15.73
C ALA A 37 -0.32 15.66 16.53
N GLU A 38 0.69 14.86 16.88
CA GLU A 38 1.91 15.34 17.54
C GLU A 38 2.92 15.93 16.55
N VAL A 39 3.08 15.30 15.38
CA VAL A 39 4.17 15.63 14.45
C VAL A 39 3.81 16.68 13.41
N THR A 40 2.51 16.92 13.16
CA THR A 40 2.07 17.91 12.17
C THR A 40 0.79 18.63 12.60
N THR A 41 0.57 19.81 12.01
CA THR A 41 -0.69 20.58 12.12
C THR A 41 -1.47 20.58 10.82
N ALA A 42 -0.97 19.86 9.81
CA ALA A 42 -1.62 19.65 8.52
C ALA A 42 -3.01 19.03 8.69
N PRO A 43 -3.99 19.38 7.84
CA PRO A 43 -5.27 18.70 7.81
C PRO A 43 -5.11 17.19 7.60
N VAL A 44 -5.82 16.42 8.41
CA VAL A 44 -5.91 14.96 8.29
C VAL A 44 -7.34 14.59 7.93
N THR A 45 -7.52 13.82 6.87
CA THR A 45 -8.82 13.32 6.41
C THR A 45 -8.80 11.80 6.33
N VAL A 46 -9.94 11.18 6.57
CA VAL A 46 -10.14 9.74 6.44
C VAL A 46 -11.23 9.51 5.41
N ASP A 47 -10.96 8.69 4.39
CA ASP A 47 -11.94 8.39 3.35
C ASP A 47 -12.92 7.28 3.77
N GLY A 48 -13.84 6.92 2.88
CA GLY A 48 -14.86 5.90 3.15
C GLY A 48 -14.34 4.47 3.34
N TYR A 49 -13.12 4.17 2.88
CA TYR A 49 -12.45 2.88 3.13
C TYR A 49 -11.62 2.90 4.42
N GLY A 50 -11.29 4.09 4.90
CA GLY A 50 -10.46 4.30 6.08
C GLY A 50 -9.01 4.63 5.75
N ASN A 51 -8.67 4.93 4.50
CA ASN A 51 -7.35 5.48 4.17
C ASN A 51 -7.20 6.85 4.83
N ILE A 52 -6.01 7.16 5.31
CA ILE A 52 -5.72 8.41 6.00
C ILE A 52 -4.86 9.28 5.08
N LEU A 53 -5.37 10.44 4.69
CA LEU A 53 -4.64 11.44 3.92
C LEU A 53 -4.24 12.62 4.83
N VAL A 54 -2.99 13.04 4.76
CA VAL A 54 -2.48 14.25 5.39
C VAL A 54 -2.08 15.24 4.31
N ASP A 55 -2.73 16.40 4.30
CA ASP A 55 -2.43 17.50 3.38
C ASP A 55 -1.39 18.43 3.99
N ALA A 56 -0.10 18.08 3.85
CA ALA A 56 1.00 18.89 4.35
C ALA A 56 1.46 19.93 3.31
N GLY A 57 0.55 20.44 2.49
CA GLY A 57 0.82 21.49 1.50
C GLY A 57 1.01 20.93 0.09
N ARG A 58 2.21 21.07 -0.45
CA ARG A 58 2.60 20.71 -1.83
C ARG A 58 1.79 19.54 -2.42
N ALA A 59 1.02 19.81 -3.48
CA ALA A 59 0.10 18.84 -4.06
C ALA A 59 0.71 17.95 -5.17
N ASP A 60 1.87 18.32 -5.73
CA ASP A 60 2.53 17.59 -6.83
C ASP A 60 3.35 16.37 -6.38
N VAL A 61 3.49 16.14 -5.06
CA VAL A 61 4.21 14.99 -4.49
C VAL A 61 3.31 14.25 -3.52
N LEU A 62 3.10 12.96 -3.78
CA LEU A 62 2.36 12.03 -2.95
C LEU A 62 3.32 11.01 -2.35
N PHE A 63 3.33 10.88 -1.02
CA PHE A 63 4.02 9.82 -0.31
C PHE A 63 3.02 8.77 0.16
N VAL A 64 3.34 7.50 -0.03
CA VAL A 64 2.44 6.37 0.23
C VAL A 64 3.11 5.35 1.14
N ALA A 65 2.35 4.83 2.10
CA ALA A 65 2.71 3.69 2.94
C ALA A 65 1.44 2.93 3.33
N HIS A 66 1.46 1.61 3.32
CA HIS A 66 0.28 0.83 3.74
C HIS A 66 0.27 0.57 5.24
N VAL A 67 -0.93 0.58 5.84
CA VAL A 67 -1.12 0.46 7.29
C VAL A 67 -1.18 -0.99 7.73
N ASP A 68 -1.78 -1.83 6.91
CA ASP A 68 -1.99 -3.23 7.22
C ASP A 68 -0.68 -4.04 7.14
N THR A 69 -0.81 -5.33 7.41
CA THR A 69 0.26 -6.32 7.37
C THR A 69 -0.39 -7.65 7.08
N VAL A 70 0.39 -8.64 6.65
CA VAL A 70 -0.08 -10.03 6.47
C VAL A 70 -0.49 -10.78 7.75
N HIS A 71 -0.52 -10.14 8.93
CA HIS A 71 -1.08 -10.76 10.13
C HIS A 71 -2.54 -11.17 9.91
N LEU A 72 -2.97 -12.25 10.56
CA LEU A 72 -4.39 -12.64 10.52
C LEU A 72 -5.22 -11.72 11.44
N PRO A 73 -6.46 -11.34 11.06
CA PRO A 73 -7.31 -10.47 11.88
C PRO A 73 -7.60 -10.99 13.29
N GLU A 74 -7.62 -12.31 13.45
CA GLU A 74 -7.85 -13.02 14.72
C GLU A 74 -6.61 -13.17 15.60
N GLU A 75 -5.43 -12.76 15.12
CA GLU A 75 -4.21 -12.77 15.94
C GLU A 75 -4.30 -11.78 17.10
N PRO A 76 -3.61 -12.05 18.24
CA PRO A 76 -3.48 -11.08 19.31
C PRO A 76 -2.98 -9.73 18.79
N PRO A 77 -3.49 -8.59 19.27
CA PRO A 77 -3.19 -7.29 18.69
C PRO A 77 -1.74 -6.85 18.86
N LYS A 78 -0.98 -7.52 19.73
CA LYS A 78 0.36 -7.12 20.17
C LYS A 78 1.37 -8.27 20.10
N GLN A 79 2.62 -7.90 19.86
CA GLN A 79 3.77 -8.77 19.89
C GLN A 79 5.00 -8.12 20.50
N VAL A 80 6.00 -8.95 20.79
CA VAL A 80 7.26 -8.52 21.39
C VAL A 80 8.35 -8.56 20.33
N VAL A 81 9.03 -7.43 20.18
CA VAL A 81 10.16 -7.24 19.27
C VAL A 81 11.44 -7.10 20.09
N GLU A 82 12.56 -7.45 19.46
CA GLU A 82 13.90 -7.24 19.99
C GLU A 82 14.74 -6.45 19.00
N LEU A 83 15.60 -5.59 19.54
CA LEU A 83 16.59 -4.84 18.78
C LEU A 83 17.97 -5.38 19.13
N ASN A 84 18.64 -5.97 18.15
CA ASN A 84 20.02 -6.42 18.25
C ASN A 84 20.88 -5.56 17.33
N ASP A 85 21.81 -4.80 17.90
CA ASP A 85 22.53 -3.70 17.24
C ASP A 85 21.56 -2.70 16.58
N TYR A 86 21.43 -2.76 15.25
CA TYR A 86 20.50 -1.94 14.46
C TYR A 86 19.39 -2.75 13.80
N THR A 87 19.33 -4.05 14.05
CA THR A 87 18.36 -4.94 13.41
C THR A 87 17.20 -5.24 14.37
N LEU A 88 16.00 -4.83 13.99
CA LEU A 88 14.77 -5.17 14.68
C LEU A 88 14.24 -6.52 14.16
N SER A 89 13.84 -7.39 15.08
CA SER A 89 13.27 -8.71 14.77
C SER A 89 12.24 -9.14 15.83
N LEU A 90 11.51 -10.22 15.55
CA LEU A 90 10.60 -10.84 16.51
C LEU A 90 11.36 -11.61 17.59
N VAL A 91 10.95 -11.46 18.86
CA VAL A 91 11.43 -12.34 19.95
C VAL A 91 10.91 -13.77 19.78
N SER A 92 9.64 -13.91 19.38
CA SER A 92 8.97 -15.19 19.16
C SER A 92 8.57 -15.34 17.70
N LYS A 93 8.95 -16.46 17.09
CA LYS A 93 8.62 -16.80 15.70
C LYS A 93 7.22 -17.39 15.52
N ASN A 94 6.34 -17.18 16.50
CA ASN A 94 4.94 -17.64 16.48
C ASN A 94 3.99 -16.60 15.87
N ALA A 95 4.46 -15.38 15.62
CA ALA A 95 3.72 -14.38 14.86
C ALA A 95 3.90 -14.62 13.35
N THR A 96 2.93 -14.19 12.56
CA THR A 96 2.97 -14.33 11.09
C THR A 96 4.13 -13.53 10.47
N CYS A 97 4.34 -12.29 10.94
CA CYS A 97 5.43 -11.44 10.47
C CYS A 97 5.88 -10.44 11.56
N LEU A 98 6.94 -9.67 11.30
CA LEU A 98 7.34 -8.55 12.16
C LEU A 98 6.45 -7.33 11.91
N GLY A 99 5.99 -7.15 10.67
CA GLY A 99 5.23 -5.99 10.22
C GLY A 99 6.12 -4.76 10.02
N ALA A 100 7.34 -4.96 9.54
CA ALA A 100 8.20 -3.89 9.03
C ALA A 100 7.86 -3.54 7.57
N ASP A 101 7.25 -4.48 6.85
CA ASP A 101 6.41 -4.30 5.67
C ASP A 101 4.95 -3.99 6.14
N ASP A 102 4.41 -2.77 6.01
CA ASP A 102 5.10 -1.50 5.69
C ASP A 102 5.26 -0.58 6.93
N GLY A 103 5.63 -1.16 8.06
CA GLY A 103 5.99 -0.39 9.26
C GLY A 103 7.17 0.56 9.05
N ALA A 104 8.08 0.24 8.12
CA ALA A 104 9.23 1.06 7.77
C ALA A 104 8.81 2.32 6.99
N GLY A 105 7.98 2.19 5.95
CA GLY A 105 7.44 3.31 5.19
C GLY A 105 6.63 4.26 6.06
N ILE A 106 5.75 3.74 6.92
CA ILE A 106 5.01 4.55 7.90
C ILE A 106 5.97 5.39 8.76
N ALA A 107 7.05 4.79 9.27
CA ALA A 107 8.02 5.48 10.10
C ALA A 107 8.76 6.59 9.35
N VAL A 108 9.09 6.38 8.07
CA VAL A 108 9.66 7.39 7.19
C VAL A 108 8.68 8.54 6.98
N LEU A 109 7.41 8.27 6.69
CA LEU A 109 6.40 9.31 6.46
C LEU A 109 6.17 10.16 7.72
N LEU A 110 6.07 9.53 8.88
CA LEU A 110 5.97 10.23 10.17
C LEU A 110 7.18 11.11 10.45
N TYR A 111 8.39 10.64 10.07
CA TYR A 111 9.59 11.46 10.15
C TYR A 111 9.49 12.70 9.26
N LEU A 112 9.21 12.53 7.96
CA LEU A 112 9.12 13.63 7.00
C LEU A 112 8.09 14.69 7.43
N LEU A 113 6.92 14.26 7.90
CA LEU A 113 5.91 15.14 8.50
C LEU A 113 6.46 15.91 9.70
N SER A 114 7.17 15.23 10.62
CA SER A 114 7.80 15.88 11.79
C SER A 114 8.90 16.88 11.43
N ARG A 115 9.45 16.78 10.22
CA ARG A 115 10.45 17.70 9.66
C ARG A 115 9.83 18.82 8.85
N GLY A 116 8.51 18.81 8.63
CA GLY A 116 7.79 19.80 7.84
C GLY A 116 8.06 19.69 6.34
N VAL A 117 8.39 18.49 5.85
CA VAL A 117 8.53 18.24 4.42
C VAL A 117 7.15 18.33 3.78
N GLU A 118 6.97 19.28 2.87
CA GLU A 118 5.69 19.50 2.20
C GLU A 118 5.37 18.36 1.22
N GLY A 119 4.11 17.94 1.19
CA GLY A 119 3.62 16.85 0.34
C GLY A 119 2.23 16.40 0.76
N GLN A 120 1.61 15.54 -0.04
CA GLN A 120 0.45 14.74 0.36
C GLN A 120 0.97 13.42 0.93
N TYR A 121 0.46 12.98 2.08
CA TYR A 121 0.87 11.71 2.71
C TYR A 121 -0.34 10.81 2.85
N LEU A 122 -0.34 9.69 2.14
CA LEU A 122 -1.43 8.72 2.10
C LEU A 122 -1.00 7.45 2.84
N PHE A 123 -1.75 7.13 3.88
CA PHE A 123 -1.69 5.85 4.57
C PHE A 123 -2.84 4.98 4.08
N THR A 124 -2.54 4.04 3.19
CA THR A 124 -3.53 3.14 2.59
C THR A 124 -3.84 1.97 3.52
N ARG A 125 -4.96 1.30 3.25
CA ARG A 125 -5.35 0.07 3.96
C ARG A 125 -5.59 -1.06 2.95
N CYS A 126 -5.40 -2.29 3.40
CA CYS A 126 -5.67 -3.49 2.63
C CYS A 126 -4.82 -3.58 1.35
N GLU A 127 -3.55 -3.20 1.41
CA GLU A 127 -2.59 -3.43 0.32
C GLU A 127 -2.32 -4.93 0.19
N GLU A 128 -2.08 -5.60 1.32
CA GLU A 128 -1.65 -7.00 1.43
C GLU A 128 -2.72 -8.02 0.98
N ARG A 129 -3.92 -7.53 0.64
CA ARG A 129 -5.04 -8.30 0.08
C ARG A 129 -5.44 -7.83 -1.31
N GLY A 130 -4.55 -7.11 -2.01
CA GLY A 130 -4.71 -6.72 -3.42
C GLY A 130 -4.97 -5.23 -3.64
N GLY A 131 -4.43 -4.34 -2.81
CA GLY A 131 -4.45 -2.89 -3.08
C GLY A 131 -5.85 -2.24 -3.00
N ILE A 132 -6.74 -2.76 -2.15
CA ILE A 132 -8.16 -2.34 -2.13
C ILE A 132 -8.28 -0.88 -1.67
N GLY A 133 -7.49 -0.46 -0.68
CA GLY A 133 -7.49 0.93 -0.21
C GLY A 133 -7.02 1.89 -1.29
N ALA A 134 -5.93 1.57 -2.00
CA ALA A 134 -5.49 2.38 -3.14
C ALA A 134 -6.52 2.41 -4.27
N SER A 135 -7.16 1.29 -4.59
CA SER A 135 -8.23 1.23 -5.59
C SER A 135 -9.41 2.14 -5.21
N TYR A 136 -9.86 2.08 -3.96
CA TYR A 136 -10.90 2.99 -3.46
C TYR A 136 -10.45 4.45 -3.56
N PHE A 137 -9.21 4.76 -3.19
CA PHE A 137 -8.67 6.11 -3.27
C PHE A 137 -8.58 6.60 -4.73
N TYR A 138 -8.19 5.74 -5.66
CA TYR A 138 -8.17 6.03 -7.10
C TYR A 138 -9.54 6.48 -7.61
N ASP A 139 -10.59 5.75 -7.25
CA ASP A 139 -11.95 6.05 -7.71
C ASP A 139 -12.55 7.30 -7.06
N ASN A 140 -12.25 7.54 -5.79
CA ASN A 140 -12.95 8.53 -4.96
C ASN A 140 -12.17 9.83 -4.70
N SER A 141 -10.85 9.84 -4.91
CA SER A 141 -9.96 10.95 -4.57
C SER A 141 -9.20 11.52 -5.78
N LYS A 142 -9.81 11.48 -6.97
CA LYS A 142 -9.20 11.95 -8.23
C LYS A 142 -8.64 13.36 -8.18
N ALA A 143 -9.19 14.26 -7.37
CA ALA A 143 -8.66 15.61 -7.23
C ALA A 143 -7.22 15.63 -6.66
N VAL A 144 -6.93 14.75 -5.70
CA VAL A 144 -5.59 14.61 -5.11
C VAL A 144 -4.64 14.00 -6.13
N LEU A 145 -5.05 12.90 -6.78
CA LEU A 145 -4.22 12.20 -7.76
C LEU A 145 -3.92 13.05 -9.00
N ASN A 146 -4.88 13.80 -9.52
CA ASN A 146 -4.67 14.69 -10.66
C ASN A 146 -3.75 15.89 -10.33
N ALA A 147 -3.63 16.25 -9.06
CA ALA A 147 -2.70 17.30 -8.64
C ALA A 147 -1.26 16.77 -8.51
N ALA A 148 -1.11 15.48 -8.20
CA ALA A 148 0.17 14.81 -8.05
C ALA A 148 0.87 14.60 -9.39
N LYS A 149 2.20 14.74 -9.39
CA LYS A 149 3.09 14.41 -10.50
C LYS A 149 4.04 13.28 -10.16
N ILE A 150 4.32 13.14 -8.88
CA ILE A 150 5.21 12.15 -8.29
C ILE A 150 4.43 11.40 -7.21
N ALA A 151 4.50 10.07 -7.22
CA ALA A 151 4.10 9.22 -6.12
C ALA A 151 5.30 8.36 -5.67
N ILE A 152 5.61 8.41 -4.38
CA ILE A 152 6.70 7.66 -3.75
C ILE A 152 6.11 6.71 -2.72
N GLU A 153 6.25 5.42 -2.94
CA GLU A 153 5.99 4.40 -1.94
C GLU A 153 7.31 3.96 -1.31
N ILE A 154 7.31 3.68 -0.01
CA ILE A 154 8.49 3.16 0.70
C ILE A 154 8.19 1.74 1.16
N ASP A 155 7.94 0.85 0.21
CA ASP A 155 7.50 -0.52 0.46
C ASP A 155 8.19 -1.53 -0.45
N ARG A 156 9.52 -1.56 -0.37
CA ARG A 156 10.31 -2.56 -1.10
C ARG A 156 11.36 -3.16 -0.18
N ARG A 157 11.42 -4.49 -0.12
CA ARG A 157 12.53 -5.18 0.56
C ARG A 157 13.90 -4.74 0.00
N GLY A 158 14.92 -4.83 0.83
CA GLY A 158 16.30 -4.52 0.42
C GLY A 158 16.72 -3.08 0.71
N TYR A 159 17.81 -2.65 0.06
CA TYR A 159 18.48 -1.37 0.37
C TYR A 159 18.69 -0.45 -0.84
N THR A 160 18.50 -0.94 -2.06
CA THR A 160 19.11 -0.30 -3.24
C THR A 160 18.15 -0.07 -4.38
N ASP A 161 16.88 -0.44 -4.27
CA ASP A 161 15.98 -0.38 -5.40
C ASP A 161 15.19 0.93 -5.39
N VAL A 162 15.17 1.61 -6.54
CA VAL A 162 14.15 2.57 -6.94
C VAL A 162 13.35 1.90 -8.05
N ILE A 163 12.24 1.27 -7.70
CA ILE A 163 11.41 0.49 -8.61
C ILE A 163 10.63 1.46 -9.50
N TYR A 164 10.91 1.45 -10.80
CA TYR A 164 10.23 2.33 -11.78
C TYR A 164 9.29 1.56 -12.72
N SER A 165 9.43 0.23 -12.78
CA SER A 165 8.57 -0.66 -13.54
C SER A 165 8.08 -1.76 -12.60
N GLN A 166 6.78 -2.04 -12.67
CA GLN A 166 6.08 -2.98 -11.79
C GLN A 166 5.31 -4.02 -12.62
N GLY A 167 4.52 -4.88 -11.98
CA GLY A 167 3.77 -5.94 -12.65
C GLY A 167 2.83 -5.48 -13.78
N VAL A 168 2.50 -4.18 -13.82
CA VAL A 168 1.65 -3.55 -14.86
C VAL A 168 2.44 -2.88 -15.98
N GLY A 169 3.76 -2.83 -15.88
CA GLY A 169 4.66 -2.11 -16.78
C GLY A 169 5.25 -0.85 -16.13
N ASP A 170 5.69 0.09 -16.98
CA ASP A 170 6.43 1.26 -16.53
C ASP A 170 5.52 2.23 -15.76
N CYS A 171 5.85 2.46 -14.49
CA CYS A 171 5.12 3.33 -13.56
C CYS A 171 5.81 4.70 -13.40
N ALA A 172 7.08 4.78 -13.74
CA ALA A 172 7.89 6.00 -13.82
C ALA A 172 8.88 5.90 -15.00
N SER A 173 9.45 7.01 -15.39
CA SER A 173 10.54 7.05 -16.35
C SER A 173 11.85 6.57 -15.70
N LEU A 174 12.70 5.90 -16.47
CA LEU A 174 14.06 5.57 -16.04
C LEU A 174 14.87 6.84 -15.69
N GLU A 175 14.59 7.96 -16.36
CA GLU A 175 15.23 9.25 -16.10
C GLU A 175 14.87 9.78 -14.71
N PHE A 176 13.58 9.78 -14.34
CA PHE A 176 13.13 10.12 -12.99
C PHE A 176 13.76 9.21 -11.94
N ALA A 177 13.67 7.89 -12.14
CA ALA A 177 14.21 6.92 -11.19
C ALA A 177 15.72 7.07 -10.97
N THR A 178 16.47 7.35 -12.05
CA THR A 178 17.93 7.59 -11.97
C THR A 178 18.20 8.88 -11.20
N SER A 179 17.49 9.96 -11.54
CA SER A 179 17.64 11.27 -10.91
C SER A 179 17.30 11.25 -9.42
N LEU A 180 16.29 10.47 -9.03
CA LEU A 180 15.94 10.25 -7.63
C LEU A 180 17.00 9.39 -6.92
N ALA A 181 17.43 8.27 -7.51
CA ALA A 181 18.46 7.40 -6.95
C ALA A 181 19.76 8.18 -6.64
N ASP A 182 20.18 9.06 -7.56
CA ASP A 182 21.37 9.90 -7.38
C ASP A 182 21.25 10.86 -6.19
N ARG A 183 20.03 11.40 -5.94
CA ARG A 183 19.76 12.29 -4.80
C ARG A 183 19.67 11.53 -3.48
N LEU A 184 19.06 10.35 -3.48
CA LEU A 184 18.91 9.53 -2.29
C LEU A 184 20.24 8.91 -1.86
N GLY A 185 21.13 8.61 -2.81
CA GLY A 185 22.41 7.97 -2.54
C GLY A 185 22.22 6.54 -2.07
N GLN A 186 23.01 6.10 -1.09
CA GLN A 186 22.92 4.78 -0.43
C GLN A 186 23.02 3.58 -1.37
N LYS A 187 23.68 3.80 -2.51
CA LYS A 187 23.79 2.83 -3.61
C LYS A 187 22.42 2.47 -4.21
N MET A 188 21.41 3.29 -3.99
CA MET A 188 20.14 3.18 -4.69
C MET A 188 20.37 3.27 -6.20
N LYS A 189 19.57 2.52 -6.95
CA LYS A 189 19.62 2.43 -8.39
C LYS A 189 18.22 2.11 -8.93
N PRO A 190 17.91 2.54 -10.16
CA PRO A 190 16.70 2.11 -10.83
C PRO A 190 16.62 0.60 -10.94
N SER A 191 15.41 0.06 -10.80
CA SER A 191 15.11 -1.36 -10.97
C SER A 191 13.75 -1.53 -11.65
N ASP A 192 13.70 -2.43 -12.61
CA ASP A 192 12.49 -2.83 -13.36
C ASP A 192 11.88 -4.15 -12.83
N LEU A 193 12.35 -4.62 -11.67
CA LEU A 193 11.96 -5.89 -11.06
C LEU A 193 10.90 -5.69 -9.96
N GLY A 194 9.95 -4.79 -10.21
CA GLY A 194 8.84 -4.50 -9.31
C GLY A 194 7.72 -5.54 -9.40
N SER A 195 7.18 -5.92 -8.24
CA SER A 195 5.83 -6.47 -8.13
C SER A 195 4.80 -5.33 -8.19
N PHE A 196 3.53 -5.66 -8.30
CA PHE A 196 2.44 -4.69 -8.11
C PHE A 196 2.40 -4.20 -6.66
N THR A 197 2.19 -2.90 -6.46
CA THR A 197 1.95 -2.23 -5.17
C THR A 197 0.91 -1.12 -5.33
N ASP A 198 0.56 -0.40 -4.27
CA ASP A 198 -0.49 0.64 -4.31
C ASP A 198 -0.23 1.71 -5.38
N ILE A 199 1.01 2.18 -5.55
CA ILE A 199 1.31 3.23 -6.53
C ILE A 199 1.21 2.76 -7.98
N ALA A 200 1.25 1.45 -8.27
CA ALA A 200 0.97 0.95 -9.61
C ALA A 200 -0.48 1.27 -10.03
N THR A 201 -1.40 1.27 -9.07
CA THR A 201 -2.80 1.72 -9.25
C THR A 201 -2.86 3.18 -9.66
N PHE A 202 -1.96 4.01 -9.15
CA PHE A 202 -1.96 5.45 -9.42
C PHE A 202 -1.23 5.84 -10.70
N ALA A 203 -0.41 4.96 -11.28
CA ALA A 203 0.40 5.23 -12.46
C ALA A 203 -0.41 5.55 -13.74
N ASP A 204 -1.70 5.24 -13.76
CA ASP A 204 -2.60 5.68 -14.83
C ASP A 204 -2.88 7.20 -14.81
N ILE A 205 -2.78 7.83 -13.63
CA ILE A 205 -3.03 9.27 -13.43
C ILE A 205 -1.74 10.03 -13.12
N ILE A 206 -0.85 9.46 -12.32
CA ILE A 206 0.38 10.10 -11.84
C ILE A 206 1.56 9.69 -12.73
N PRO A 207 2.24 10.64 -13.40
CA PRO A 207 3.38 10.38 -14.27
C PRO A 207 4.52 9.59 -13.64
N GLU A 208 4.99 9.95 -12.45
CA GLU A 208 6.20 9.33 -11.88
C GLU A 208 5.89 8.60 -10.58
N CYS A 209 5.60 7.31 -10.67
CA CYS A 209 5.32 6.43 -9.53
C CYS A 209 6.51 5.48 -9.29
N VAL A 210 7.20 5.61 -8.16
CA VAL A 210 8.31 4.71 -7.78
C VAL A 210 8.15 4.14 -6.37
N ASN A 211 8.60 2.89 -6.21
CA ASN A 211 8.63 2.22 -4.91
C ASN A 211 10.09 2.03 -4.46
N LEU A 212 10.39 2.48 -3.24
CA LEU A 212 11.75 2.57 -2.69
C LEU A 212 12.04 1.45 -1.71
N SER A 213 13.27 0.92 -1.79
CA SER A 213 13.78 0.00 -0.78
C SER A 213 13.67 0.59 0.63
N ALA A 214 13.04 -0.14 1.55
CA ALA A 214 12.69 0.28 2.90
C ALA A 214 13.55 -0.35 4.00
N GLY A 215 14.52 -1.20 3.65
CA GLY A 215 15.50 -1.76 4.60
C GLY A 215 15.03 -3.00 5.37
N TYR A 216 13.85 -3.53 5.05
CA TYR A 216 13.38 -4.81 5.56
C TYR A 216 13.76 -5.98 4.64
N PHE A 217 13.76 -7.20 5.20
CA PHE A 217 14.07 -8.47 4.53
C PHE A 217 13.24 -9.61 5.10
N ASN A 218 13.00 -10.64 4.26
CA ASN A 218 12.20 -11.81 4.62
C ASN A 218 10.78 -11.40 5.05
N GLU A 219 10.25 -10.41 4.35
CA GLU A 219 8.88 -9.94 4.45
C GLU A 219 7.88 -11.09 4.41
N HIS A 220 6.76 -10.89 5.10
CA HIS A 220 5.67 -11.87 5.22
C HIS A 220 6.07 -13.18 5.89
N THR A 221 7.17 -13.18 6.67
CA THR A 221 7.60 -14.35 7.42
C THR A 221 7.92 -14.03 8.88
N PRO A 222 7.92 -15.03 9.78
CA PRO A 222 8.39 -14.85 11.15
C PRO A 222 9.91 -14.57 11.26
N LYS A 223 10.62 -14.52 10.14
CA LYS A 223 12.04 -14.17 10.04
C LYS A 223 12.25 -12.76 9.49
N GLU A 224 11.18 -11.99 9.34
CA GLU A 224 11.25 -10.61 8.89
C GLU A 224 12.14 -9.78 9.84
N THR A 225 12.99 -8.96 9.25
CA THR A 225 13.93 -8.08 9.95
C THR A 225 13.98 -6.73 9.26
N VAL A 226 14.25 -5.65 10.01
CA VAL A 226 14.50 -4.32 9.44
C VAL A 226 15.72 -3.66 10.09
N ASN A 227 16.54 -3.00 9.26
CA ASN A 227 17.72 -2.27 9.71
C ASN A 227 17.38 -0.80 9.99
N LEU A 228 17.32 -0.43 11.28
CA LEU A 228 16.91 0.91 11.72
C LEU A 228 17.90 2.01 11.32
N GLU A 229 19.20 1.70 11.22
CA GLU A 229 20.20 2.68 10.76
C GLU A 229 19.96 3.03 9.28
N TYR A 230 19.66 2.04 8.45
CA TYR A 230 19.31 2.25 7.06
C TYR A 230 18.04 3.11 6.91
N VAL A 231 16.98 2.81 7.66
CA VAL A 231 15.73 3.59 7.55
C VAL A 231 15.95 5.06 7.95
N ASP A 232 16.74 5.31 8.99
CA ASP A 232 17.14 6.68 9.39
C ASP A 232 17.92 7.41 8.29
N LEU A 233 18.79 6.70 7.56
CA LEU A 233 19.55 7.25 6.45
C LEU A 233 18.65 7.59 5.26
N LEU A 234 17.74 6.69 4.91
CA LEU A 234 16.76 6.90 3.84
C LEU A 234 15.86 8.11 4.14
N ALA A 235 15.31 8.19 5.35
CA ALA A 235 14.41 9.27 5.75
C ALA A 235 15.11 10.66 5.70
N ARG A 236 16.37 10.73 6.13
CA ARG A 236 17.18 11.95 6.01
C ARG A 236 17.51 12.30 4.56
N ALA A 237 17.74 11.32 3.70
CA ALA A 237 17.98 11.57 2.29
C ALA A 237 16.71 12.13 1.62
N LEU A 238 15.54 11.55 1.90
CA LEU A 238 14.24 12.04 1.44
C LEU A 238 13.92 13.46 1.91
N GLU A 239 14.24 13.82 3.17
CA GLU A 239 14.10 15.19 3.70
C GLU A 239 14.86 16.23 2.86
N LEU A 240 15.98 15.84 2.24
CA LEU A 240 16.85 16.74 1.49
C LEU A 240 16.52 16.81 -0.01
N VAL A 241 15.56 16.01 -0.51
CA VAL A 241 15.19 16.01 -1.93
C VAL A 241 14.48 17.32 -2.30
N VAL A 242 14.97 17.96 -3.36
CA VAL A 242 14.34 19.15 -3.96
C VAL A 242 13.44 18.70 -5.12
N TRP A 243 12.19 18.39 -4.82
CA TRP A 243 11.25 17.69 -5.71
C TRP A 243 11.00 18.37 -7.05
N GLU A 244 10.94 19.71 -7.09
CA GLU A 244 10.75 20.48 -8.34
C GLU A 244 11.88 20.34 -9.35
N THR A 245 13.03 19.80 -8.95
CA THR A 245 14.18 19.59 -9.84
C THR A 245 14.23 18.21 -10.47
N LEU A 246 13.32 17.31 -10.10
CA LEU A 246 13.25 15.98 -10.68
C LEU A 246 12.56 16.02 -12.05
N PRO A 247 13.04 15.23 -13.03
CA PRO A 247 12.46 15.21 -14.37
C PRO A 247 11.13 14.46 -14.36
N ILE A 248 10.08 15.06 -14.92
CA ILE A 248 8.79 14.42 -15.12
C ILE A 248 8.67 14.17 -16.62
N THR A 249 8.91 12.94 -17.07
CA THR A 249 9.05 12.63 -18.50
C THR A 249 8.18 11.47 -18.96
N ARG A 250 7.66 10.63 -18.06
CA ARG A 250 6.65 9.62 -18.43
C ARG A 250 5.30 10.29 -18.68
N GLU A 251 4.58 9.82 -19.70
CA GLU A 251 3.16 10.15 -19.86
C GLU A 251 2.33 9.22 -18.96
N ALA A 252 1.46 9.78 -18.11
CA ALA A 252 0.59 8.96 -17.26
C ALA A 252 -0.29 8.02 -18.11
N GLY A 253 -0.49 6.79 -17.63
CA GLY A 253 -1.17 5.72 -18.39
C GLY A 253 -0.32 5.05 -19.48
N ASP A 254 0.88 5.56 -19.80
CA ASP A 254 1.83 4.85 -20.67
C ASP A 254 2.67 3.87 -19.85
N PHE A 255 2.32 2.58 -19.93
CA PHE A 255 3.02 1.48 -19.28
C PHE A 255 4.08 0.81 -20.17
N GLY A 256 4.44 1.42 -21.30
CA GLY A 256 5.48 0.96 -22.22
C GLY A 256 5.08 -0.28 -23.05
N ASN A 257 6.08 -1.04 -23.53
CA ASN A 257 5.88 -2.22 -24.40
C ASN A 257 5.33 -3.47 -23.68
N TYR A 258 5.12 -3.41 -22.36
CA TYR A 258 4.22 -4.32 -21.66
C TYR A 258 2.73 -4.01 -21.98
N GLY A 259 2.48 -2.93 -22.72
CA GLY A 259 1.22 -2.44 -23.25
C GLY A 259 0.54 -3.38 -24.24
N GLN A 260 -0.11 -4.40 -23.68
CA GLN A 260 -1.46 -4.87 -24.03
C GLN A 260 -1.84 -6.13 -23.24
N TYR A 261 -1.13 -6.45 -22.14
CA TYR A 261 -1.72 -7.30 -21.11
C TYR A 261 -2.70 -6.46 -20.30
N ASP A 262 -3.85 -6.21 -20.93
CA ASP A 262 -5.13 -6.29 -20.25
C ASP A 262 -5.30 -5.43 -19.00
N TYR A 263 -5.14 -4.11 -19.15
CA TYR A 263 -5.74 -3.16 -18.19
C TYR A 263 -7.28 -3.35 -18.08
N TYR A 264 -7.89 -4.02 -19.07
CA TYR A 264 -9.30 -4.46 -19.06
C TYR A 264 -9.51 -5.98 -18.82
N ASN A 265 -8.47 -6.82 -18.70
CA ASN A 265 -8.62 -8.24 -18.29
C ASN A 265 -7.73 -8.66 -17.10
N ILE A 266 -7.22 -7.74 -16.27
CA ILE A 266 -6.77 -8.11 -14.92
C ILE A 266 -7.91 -8.68 -14.04
N ASN A 267 -9.16 -8.66 -14.52
CA ASN A 267 -10.27 -9.42 -13.92
C ASN A 267 -10.36 -10.90 -14.37
N ARG A 268 -9.40 -11.44 -15.13
CA ARG A 268 -9.35 -12.89 -15.41
C ARG A 268 -7.93 -13.44 -15.47
N GLN A 269 -7.31 -13.64 -14.32
CA GLN A 269 -6.36 -14.75 -14.14
C GLN A 269 -6.56 -15.43 -12.78
N PHE A 270 -7.73 -16.05 -12.59
CA PHE A 270 -7.79 -17.26 -11.78
C PHE A 270 -7.76 -18.46 -12.73
N SER A 271 -6.59 -19.09 -12.91
CA SER A 271 -6.47 -20.55 -12.78
C SER A 271 -5.05 -21.06 -13.05
N ASP A 272 -4.44 -21.61 -12.01
CA ASP A 272 -3.71 -22.89 -12.12
C ASP A 272 -4.23 -23.86 -11.03
N GLY A 273 -5.56 -23.98 -10.93
CA GLY A 273 -6.24 -24.74 -9.87
C GLY A 273 -7.65 -25.23 -10.27
N ASP A 274 -8.15 -26.21 -9.53
CA ASP A 274 -9.47 -26.82 -9.76
C ASP A 274 -10.61 -25.81 -9.55
N THR A 275 -11.68 -25.95 -10.35
CA THR A 275 -12.90 -25.18 -10.17
C THR A 275 -13.54 -25.51 -8.82
N LEU A 276 -13.99 -24.49 -8.07
CA LEU A 276 -14.72 -24.70 -6.83
C LEU A 276 -16.02 -25.47 -7.08
N THR A 277 -16.31 -26.44 -6.22
CA THR A 277 -17.61 -27.11 -6.21
C THR A 277 -18.69 -26.18 -5.64
N TYR A 278 -19.96 -26.41 -6.00
CA TYR A 278 -21.10 -25.65 -5.46
C TYR A 278 -21.09 -25.58 -3.93
N ARG A 279 -20.75 -26.69 -3.26
CA ARG A 279 -20.68 -26.77 -1.80
C ARG A 279 -19.56 -25.90 -1.22
N GLN A 280 -18.40 -25.84 -1.87
CA GLN A 280 -17.31 -24.99 -1.43
C GLN A 280 -17.64 -23.51 -1.59
N VAL A 281 -18.35 -23.14 -2.67
CA VAL A 281 -18.86 -21.78 -2.86
C VAL A 281 -19.91 -21.44 -1.79
N GLU A 282 -20.85 -22.36 -1.53
CA GLU A 282 -21.89 -22.16 -0.51
C GLU A 282 -21.30 -22.05 0.91
N ASP A 283 -20.32 -22.89 1.25
CA ASP A 283 -19.61 -22.82 2.52
C ASP A 283 -18.87 -21.48 2.63
N LEU A 284 -18.16 -21.04 1.59
CA LEU A 284 -17.46 -19.75 1.55
C LEU A 284 -18.42 -18.57 1.80
N VAL A 285 -19.56 -18.53 1.10
CA VAL A 285 -20.59 -17.49 1.28
C VAL A 285 -21.13 -17.47 2.72
N LYS A 286 -21.25 -18.63 3.37
CA LYS A 286 -21.76 -18.72 4.74
C LYS A 286 -20.70 -18.38 5.79
N THR A 287 -19.45 -18.75 5.56
CA THR A 287 -18.36 -18.57 6.52
C THR A 287 -17.74 -17.20 6.46
N ASP A 288 -17.62 -16.63 5.25
CA ASP A 288 -17.02 -15.33 5.03
C ASP A 288 -17.72 -14.59 3.87
N PRO A 289 -18.93 -14.06 4.11
CA PRO A 289 -19.69 -13.35 3.09
C PRO A 289 -18.98 -12.07 2.62
N GLN A 290 -18.15 -11.45 3.48
CA GLN A 290 -17.43 -10.24 3.12
C GLN A 290 -16.35 -10.55 2.08
N LEU A 291 -15.57 -11.62 2.26
CA LEU A 291 -14.61 -12.10 1.26
C LEU A 291 -15.26 -12.35 -0.10
N VAL A 292 -16.48 -12.91 -0.13
CA VAL A 292 -17.21 -13.10 -1.39
C VAL A 292 -17.59 -11.76 -2.04
N VAL A 293 -18.05 -10.79 -1.26
CA VAL A 293 -18.33 -9.43 -1.75
C VAL A 293 -17.06 -8.80 -2.32
N ASP A 294 -15.95 -8.90 -1.61
CA ASP A 294 -14.67 -8.33 -2.01
C ASP A 294 -14.17 -8.99 -3.32
N ILE A 295 -14.31 -10.32 -3.46
CA ILE A 295 -14.02 -11.05 -4.71
C ILE A 295 -14.91 -10.55 -5.85
N LEU A 296 -16.21 -10.37 -5.63
CA LEU A 296 -17.14 -9.91 -6.68
C LEU A 296 -16.83 -8.48 -7.13
N ILE A 297 -16.47 -7.60 -6.20
CA ILE A 297 -16.01 -6.23 -6.49
C ILE A 297 -14.70 -6.28 -7.27
N GLN A 298 -13.73 -7.10 -6.84
CA GLN A 298 -12.45 -7.28 -7.53
C GLN A 298 -12.64 -7.83 -8.95
N LEU A 299 -13.56 -8.77 -9.15
CA LEU A 299 -13.91 -9.29 -10.47
C LEU A 299 -14.66 -8.28 -11.35
N GLY A 300 -15.00 -7.10 -10.82
CA GLY A 300 -15.73 -6.05 -11.52
C GLY A 300 -17.17 -6.44 -11.87
N VAL A 301 -17.78 -7.33 -11.09
CA VAL A 301 -19.15 -7.80 -11.32
C VAL A 301 -20.11 -6.62 -11.12
N THR A 302 -20.83 -6.26 -12.18
CA THR A 302 -21.82 -5.16 -12.13
C THR A 302 -23.21 -5.68 -11.81
N ALA A 303 -24.11 -4.78 -11.39
CA ALA A 303 -25.53 -5.10 -11.24
C ALA A 303 -26.15 -5.61 -12.55
N HIS A 304 -25.67 -5.13 -13.70
CA HIS A 304 -26.12 -5.62 -15.01
C HIS A 304 -25.71 -7.08 -15.26
N ASP A 305 -24.48 -7.46 -14.89
CA ASP A 305 -23.98 -8.84 -15.01
C ASP A 305 -24.79 -9.80 -14.13
N VAL A 306 -25.07 -9.39 -12.88
CA VAL A 306 -25.88 -10.16 -11.93
C VAL A 306 -27.30 -10.34 -12.46
N ASN A 307 -27.95 -9.27 -12.93
CA ASN A 307 -29.30 -9.32 -13.50
C ASN A 307 -29.36 -10.24 -14.73
N THR A 308 -28.40 -10.12 -15.65
CA THR A 308 -28.36 -10.94 -16.88
C THR A 308 -28.22 -12.42 -16.55
N VAL A 309 -27.28 -12.77 -15.66
CA VAL A 309 -27.08 -14.17 -15.23
C VAL A 309 -28.27 -14.69 -14.42
N SER A 310 -28.90 -13.85 -13.60
CA SER A 310 -30.10 -14.23 -12.84
C SER A 310 -31.29 -14.54 -13.75
N GLU A 311 -31.50 -13.72 -14.78
CA GLU A 311 -32.53 -13.96 -15.81
C GLU A 311 -32.26 -15.26 -16.57
N ASP A 312 -31.01 -15.52 -16.96
CA ASP A 312 -30.62 -16.76 -17.64
C ASP A 312 -30.82 -18.01 -16.78
N LEU A 313 -30.54 -17.93 -15.48
CA LEU A 313 -30.63 -19.07 -14.56
C LEU A 313 -32.04 -19.32 -14.02
N TYR A 314 -32.80 -18.25 -13.76
CA TYR A 314 -34.05 -18.31 -12.99
C TYR A 314 -35.25 -17.67 -13.71
N GLY A 315 -35.05 -17.05 -14.88
CA GLY A 315 -36.11 -16.41 -15.66
C GLY A 315 -36.67 -15.13 -15.02
N VAL A 316 -35.95 -14.55 -14.06
CA VAL A 316 -36.32 -13.33 -13.32
C VAL A 316 -35.07 -12.51 -13.03
N SER A 317 -35.18 -11.17 -12.99
CA SER A 317 -34.06 -10.30 -12.66
C SER A 317 -33.73 -10.36 -11.15
N TYR A 318 -32.48 -10.05 -10.78
CA TYR A 318 -32.08 -9.94 -9.37
C TYR A 318 -32.87 -8.85 -8.65
N ASP A 319 -33.13 -7.73 -9.34
CA ASP A 319 -33.96 -6.65 -8.81
C ASP A 319 -35.40 -7.10 -8.51
N ASP A 320 -35.95 -8.05 -9.28
CA ASP A 320 -37.28 -8.62 -9.01
C ASP A 320 -37.30 -9.63 -7.86
N LEU A 321 -36.19 -10.36 -7.65
CA LEU A 321 -36.03 -11.32 -6.55
C LEU A 321 -35.96 -10.63 -5.17
N TYR A 322 -35.34 -9.45 -5.10
CA TYR A 322 -35.17 -8.71 -3.84
C TYR A 322 -36.44 -7.94 -3.42
N ASN A 323 -37.35 -7.66 -4.37
CA ASN A 323 -38.64 -7.00 -4.10
C ASN A 323 -39.74 -7.93 -3.55
N TYR A 324 -39.42 -9.21 -3.31
CA TYR A 324 -40.36 -10.21 -2.78
C TYR A 324 -40.09 -10.63 -1.31
N TYR A 325 -39.09 -10.05 -0.64
CA TYR A 325 -38.78 -10.25 0.77
C TYR A 325 -38.94 -8.97 1.60
#